data_AF-F0T8B0-F1
#
_entry.id   AF-F0T8B0-F1
#
_cell.length_a   1.000
_cell.length_b   1.000
_cell.length_c   1.000
_cell.angle_alpha   90.00
_cell.angle_beta   90.00
_cell.angle_gamma   90.00
#
_symmetry.space_group_name_H-M   'P 1'
#
loop_
_entity.id
_entity.type
_entity.pdbx_description
1 polymer ?
#
loop_
_entity_poly.entity_id
_entity_poly.type
_entity_poly.pdbx_seq_one_letter_code
_entity_poly.pdbx_strand_id
1 'polypeptide(L)'
;MFLSTKKCEGIGKCVEECPTEAIRIIDGKAFSCITCGACKDACPNSAIFKNKFGGFVVDRAKCNACGVCEMTCPVNNIKIEDGVVKGICARCGICVDACPVKARADAQDVIEDRQLKFLESLNLTIQPGSRVKKEEEYATRTNICTDPENCTLCGRCEYYCPTNAIIVDVDSEGLCTECRICEDVCPVGAIKDGVIDDTKCTLCLKCVSECPNSAMYTEDFKLHIRKPEEGETIEGSIVSCLNCGLCAEACTHGALKVVDGKLRYDPTLCKECSTMDCLEVCPVGTIRESADPDRAVEGFCVSCGKCVQVCDVNKARKLKNIKWDGTVSEDCITCGICSELCPKGAITLRRGSIDVDMDKCILCEKCAIHCPVSAIPRTATLKKSIKEGFTFVQDKMCMKCKLCTKICPEDAINENSEGNIVVDDSKCIYCGACSNACPAKAIILEREFEVSE
;
A
#
# COMPACT_ATOMS: atom_id res chain seq x y z
N MET A 1 -4.57 -13.46 25.23
CA MET A 1 -5.82 -14.05 25.75
C MET A 1 -6.76 -12.94 26.16
N PHE A 2 -8.07 -13.16 26.20
CA PHE A 2 -9.00 -12.18 26.74
C PHE A 2 -9.28 -12.43 28.23
N LEU A 3 -9.27 -11.36 29.01
CA LEU A 3 -9.50 -11.36 30.45
C LEU A 3 -10.81 -10.66 30.79
N SER A 4 -11.35 -10.97 31.96
CA SER A 4 -12.50 -10.27 32.53
C SER A 4 -12.03 -9.47 33.74
N THR A 5 -12.33 -8.18 33.73
CA THR A 5 -11.98 -7.26 34.82
C THR A 5 -12.98 -7.38 35.97
N LYS A 6 -12.69 -6.69 37.08
CA LYS A 6 -13.59 -6.61 38.23
C LYS A 6 -14.98 -6.08 37.88
N LYS A 7 -15.09 -5.26 36.82
CA LYS A 7 -16.35 -4.70 36.29
C LYS A 7 -17.34 -5.73 35.73
N CYS A 8 -16.92 -6.98 35.52
CA CYS A 8 -17.81 -7.97 34.93
C CYS A 8 -18.97 -8.33 35.88
N GLU A 9 -20.20 -8.08 35.47
CA GLU A 9 -21.41 -8.34 36.27
C GLU A 9 -22.10 -9.66 35.92
N GLY A 10 -21.47 -10.50 35.09
CA GLY A 10 -22.04 -11.81 34.72
C GLY A 10 -23.19 -11.76 33.70
N ILE A 11 -23.41 -10.63 33.03
CA ILE A 11 -24.51 -10.38 32.08
C ILE A 11 -24.61 -11.43 30.96
N GLY A 12 -23.49 -12.02 30.52
CA GLY A 12 -23.52 -13.13 29.56
C GLY A 12 -23.54 -12.75 28.08
N LYS A 13 -23.71 -11.47 27.71
CA LYS A 13 -23.71 -11.02 26.29
C LYS A 13 -22.50 -11.52 25.47
N CYS A 14 -21.31 -11.53 26.07
CA CYS A 14 -20.11 -12.04 25.41
C CYS A 14 -20.12 -13.56 25.18
N VAL A 15 -20.90 -14.33 25.96
CA VAL A 15 -21.10 -15.77 25.79
C VAL A 15 -22.01 -16.02 24.59
N GLU A 16 -23.14 -15.31 24.52
CA GLU A 16 -24.12 -15.37 23.41
C GLU A 16 -23.46 -15.09 22.06
N GLU A 17 -22.65 -14.04 21.99
CA GLU A 17 -22.04 -13.57 20.74
C GLU A 17 -20.74 -14.33 20.39
N CYS A 18 -20.31 -15.31 21.19
CA CYS A 18 -19.04 -15.99 20.94
C CYS A 18 -19.18 -17.06 19.83
N PRO A 19 -18.62 -16.82 18.63
CA PRO A 19 -18.79 -17.74 17.48
C PRO A 19 -18.16 -19.13 17.68
N THR A 20 -17.21 -19.24 18.62
CA THR A 20 -16.52 -20.51 18.93
C THR A 20 -16.99 -21.09 20.25
N GLU A 21 -17.97 -20.48 20.93
CA GLU A 21 -18.45 -20.87 22.26
C GLU A 21 -17.31 -21.06 23.28
N ALA A 22 -16.29 -20.21 23.18
CA ALA A 22 -15.08 -20.30 24.00
C ALA A 22 -15.22 -19.63 25.37
N ILE A 23 -16.40 -19.14 25.72
CA ILE A 23 -16.66 -18.32 26.91
C ILE A 23 -17.79 -18.96 27.72
N ARG A 24 -17.61 -19.02 29.04
CA ARG A 24 -18.63 -19.45 30.01
C ARG A 24 -18.61 -18.56 31.25
N ILE A 25 -19.64 -18.61 32.07
CA ILE A 25 -19.67 -17.89 33.35
C ILE A 25 -19.18 -18.82 34.47
N ILE A 26 -18.24 -18.32 35.28
CA ILE A 26 -17.74 -18.97 36.51
C ILE A 26 -17.79 -17.91 37.61
N ASP A 27 -18.47 -18.20 38.73
CA ASP A 27 -18.61 -17.29 39.88
C ASP A 27 -19.05 -15.87 39.50
N GLY A 28 -20.02 -15.77 38.58
CA GLY A 28 -20.54 -14.49 38.09
C GLY A 28 -19.59 -13.71 37.18
N LYS A 29 -18.47 -14.30 36.74
CA LYS A 29 -17.51 -13.68 35.82
C LYS A 29 -17.38 -14.49 34.54
N ALA A 30 -17.24 -13.79 33.40
CA ALA A 30 -16.94 -14.44 32.14
C ALA A 30 -15.52 -15.01 32.15
N PHE A 31 -15.38 -16.30 31.84
CA PHE A 31 -14.12 -17.00 31.70
C PHE A 31 -14.00 -17.51 30.26
N SER A 32 -12.82 -17.41 29.66
CA SER A 32 -12.59 -17.87 28.29
C SER A 32 -11.31 -18.69 28.16
N CYS A 33 -11.18 -19.44 27.08
CA CYS A 33 -9.94 -20.13 26.69
C CYS A 33 -8.70 -19.22 26.88
N ILE A 34 -7.68 -19.76 27.56
CA ILE A 34 -6.43 -19.04 27.90
C ILE A 34 -5.44 -18.95 26.73
N THR A 35 -5.77 -19.52 25.57
CA THR A 35 -4.94 -19.50 24.37
C THR A 35 -3.52 -20.06 24.61
N CYS A 36 -3.39 -21.14 25.38
CA CYS A 36 -2.09 -21.77 25.68
C CYS A 36 -1.50 -22.58 24.51
N GLY A 37 -2.32 -23.01 23.56
CA GLY A 37 -1.87 -23.79 22.39
C GLY A 37 -1.76 -25.30 22.58
N ALA A 38 -2.00 -25.83 23.79
CA ALA A 38 -1.91 -27.27 24.06
C ALA A 38 -2.77 -28.12 23.10
N CYS A 39 -3.97 -27.64 22.73
CA CYS A 39 -4.83 -28.33 21.76
C CYS A 39 -4.25 -28.36 20.35
N LYS A 40 -3.54 -27.30 19.92
CA LYS A 40 -2.84 -27.27 18.64
C LYS A 40 -1.72 -28.31 18.63
N ASP A 41 -0.90 -28.30 19.67
CA ASP A 41 0.32 -29.11 19.69
C ASP A 41 0.01 -30.61 19.86
N ALA A 42 -1.11 -30.95 20.51
CA ALA A 42 -1.58 -32.33 20.63
C ALA A 42 -2.42 -32.83 19.44
N CYS A 43 -2.80 -31.97 18.47
CA CYS A 43 -3.72 -32.37 17.40
C CYS A 43 -3.02 -33.31 16.38
N PRO A 44 -3.41 -34.61 16.30
CA PRO A 44 -2.74 -35.55 15.39
C PRO A 44 -2.94 -35.23 13.91
N ASN A 45 -4.06 -34.58 13.55
CA ASN A 45 -4.38 -34.22 12.17
C ASN A 45 -3.80 -32.86 11.77
N SER A 46 -3.12 -32.14 12.68
CA SER A 46 -2.73 -30.74 12.46
C SER A 46 -3.89 -29.84 12.00
N ALA A 47 -5.09 -30.15 12.50
CA ALA A 47 -6.33 -29.43 12.14
C ALA A 47 -6.46 -28.10 12.89
N ILE A 48 -5.66 -27.85 13.93
CA ILE A 48 -5.73 -26.62 14.73
C ILE A 48 -4.49 -25.77 14.45
N PHE A 49 -4.67 -24.51 14.09
CA PHE A 49 -3.56 -23.59 13.80
C PHE A 49 -3.69 -22.28 14.57
N LYS A 50 -2.56 -21.58 14.74
CA LYS A 50 -2.51 -20.25 15.36
C LYS A 50 -2.71 -19.18 14.29
N ASN A 51 -3.66 -18.27 14.50
CA ASN A 51 -3.89 -17.15 13.57
C ASN A 51 -3.03 -15.93 13.90
N LYS A 52 -3.12 -14.88 13.07
CA LYS A 52 -2.33 -13.64 13.23
C LYS A 52 -2.67 -12.85 14.50
N PHE A 53 -3.86 -13.06 15.07
CA PHE A 53 -4.29 -12.46 16.34
C PHE A 53 -3.79 -13.25 17.55
N GLY A 54 -3.04 -14.34 17.33
CA GLY A 54 -2.53 -15.22 18.36
C GLY A 54 -3.58 -16.12 19.02
N GLY A 55 -4.78 -16.20 18.46
CA GLY A 55 -5.79 -17.20 18.81
C GLY A 55 -5.63 -18.48 17.99
N PHE A 56 -6.46 -19.48 18.28
CA PHE A 56 -6.43 -20.77 17.59
C PHE A 56 -7.75 -21.02 16.86
N VAL A 57 -7.65 -21.66 15.70
CA VAL A 57 -8.78 -21.96 14.82
C VAL A 57 -8.69 -23.41 14.38
N VAL A 58 -9.86 -24.05 14.25
CA VAL A 58 -9.98 -25.44 13.79
C VAL A 58 -10.37 -25.46 12.31
N ASP A 59 -9.53 -26.08 11.49
CA ASP A 59 -9.80 -26.47 10.12
C ASP A 59 -10.71 -27.72 10.14
N ARG A 60 -12.00 -27.51 9.84
CA ARG A 60 -13.00 -28.59 9.87
C ARG A 60 -12.86 -29.55 8.69
N ALA A 61 -12.09 -29.22 7.66
CA ALA A 61 -11.79 -30.16 6.59
C ALA A 61 -10.78 -31.24 7.04
N LYS A 62 -9.87 -30.90 7.97
CA LYS A 62 -8.87 -31.82 8.54
C LYS A 62 -9.30 -32.49 9.83
N CYS A 63 -10.22 -31.86 10.58
CA CYS A 63 -10.69 -32.39 11.85
C CYS A 63 -11.57 -33.63 11.64
N ASN A 64 -11.26 -34.72 12.36
CA ASN A 64 -12.09 -35.94 12.41
C ASN A 64 -12.78 -36.13 13.77
N ALA A 65 -12.82 -35.08 14.60
CA ALA A 65 -13.46 -35.08 15.92
C ALA A 65 -12.95 -36.15 16.91
N CYS A 66 -11.66 -36.53 16.86
CA CYS A 66 -11.09 -37.57 17.72
C CYS A 66 -11.03 -37.30 19.24
N GLY A 67 -11.39 -36.11 19.72
CA GLY A 67 -11.43 -35.80 21.18
C GLY A 67 -10.08 -35.47 21.85
N VAL A 68 -8.95 -35.60 21.16
CA VAL A 68 -7.61 -35.34 21.77
C VAL A 68 -7.48 -33.93 22.33
N CYS A 69 -8.01 -32.93 21.62
CA CYS A 69 -7.98 -31.53 22.07
C CYS A 69 -8.82 -31.27 23.34
N GLU A 70 -9.92 -32.01 23.52
CA GLU A 70 -10.78 -31.94 24.71
C GLU A 70 -10.05 -32.49 25.93
N MET A 71 -9.47 -33.70 25.80
CA MET A 71 -8.71 -34.35 26.88
C MET A 71 -7.45 -33.58 27.30
N THR A 72 -6.84 -32.85 26.36
CA THR A 72 -5.60 -32.09 26.62
C THR A 72 -5.87 -30.72 27.23
N CYS A 73 -7.10 -30.21 27.19
CA CYS A 73 -7.40 -28.84 27.60
C CYS A 73 -7.20 -28.64 29.11
N PRO A 74 -6.18 -27.88 29.57
CA PRO A 74 -5.87 -27.76 31.00
C PRO A 74 -6.94 -27.01 31.80
N VAL A 75 -7.80 -26.26 31.11
CA VAL A 75 -8.91 -25.50 31.69
C VAL A 75 -10.26 -26.13 31.37
N ASN A 76 -10.27 -27.34 30.79
CA ASN A 76 -11.47 -28.08 30.40
C ASN A 76 -12.50 -27.20 29.67
N ASN A 77 -12.06 -26.44 28.67
CA ASN A 77 -12.89 -25.44 27.98
C ASN A 77 -13.34 -25.89 26.59
N ILE A 78 -12.78 -26.98 26.07
CA ILE A 78 -13.05 -27.51 24.73
C ILE A 78 -14.13 -28.58 24.86
N LYS A 79 -15.07 -28.62 23.89
CA LYS A 79 -16.12 -29.62 23.79
C LYS A 79 -16.33 -30.00 22.32
N ILE A 80 -16.81 -31.21 22.07
CA ILE A 80 -17.19 -31.65 20.72
C ILE A 80 -18.69 -31.94 20.68
N GLU A 81 -19.40 -31.22 19.81
CA GLU A 81 -20.85 -31.36 19.62
C GLU A 81 -21.14 -31.51 18.13
N ASP A 82 -21.89 -32.54 17.74
CA ASP A 82 -22.21 -32.87 16.34
C ASP A 82 -20.97 -32.94 15.42
N GLY A 83 -19.85 -33.45 15.95
CA GLY A 83 -18.57 -33.53 15.23
C GLY A 83 -17.83 -32.20 15.09
N VAL A 84 -18.34 -31.11 15.68
CA VAL A 84 -17.75 -29.77 15.65
C VAL A 84 -17.03 -29.48 16.96
N VAL A 85 -15.75 -29.11 16.87
CA VAL A 85 -14.96 -28.68 18.02
C VAL A 85 -15.32 -27.25 18.39
N LYS A 86 -15.78 -27.05 19.63
CA LYS A 86 -16.11 -25.77 20.27
C LYS A 86 -15.13 -25.48 21.41
N GLY A 87 -15.14 -24.25 21.92
CA GLY A 87 -14.40 -23.91 23.13
C GLY A 87 -12.99 -23.35 22.91
N ILE A 88 -12.54 -23.22 21.66
CA ILE A 88 -11.21 -22.71 21.30
C ILE A 88 -11.32 -21.24 20.88
N CYS A 89 -10.61 -20.33 21.56
CA CYS A 89 -10.69 -18.90 21.26
C CYS A 89 -9.81 -18.51 20.05
N ALA A 90 -10.46 -17.96 19.02
CA ALA A 90 -9.80 -17.41 17.84
C ALA A 90 -9.23 -15.99 18.03
N ARG A 91 -9.31 -15.42 19.25
CA ARG A 91 -8.95 -14.02 19.55
C ARG A 91 -9.57 -12.98 18.60
N CYS A 92 -10.82 -13.19 18.17
CA CYS A 92 -11.53 -12.28 17.27
C CYS A 92 -11.97 -10.95 17.92
N GLY A 93 -12.10 -10.93 19.26
CA GLY A 93 -12.46 -9.74 20.05
C GLY A 93 -13.91 -9.32 20.04
N ILE A 94 -14.81 -10.09 19.39
CA ILE A 94 -16.27 -9.88 19.47
C ILE A 94 -16.74 -9.80 20.94
N CYS A 95 -16.13 -10.57 21.84
CA CYS A 95 -16.49 -10.54 23.26
C CYS A 95 -16.16 -9.21 23.95
N VAL A 96 -15.20 -8.43 23.43
CA VAL A 96 -14.88 -7.08 23.94
C VAL A 96 -15.96 -6.13 23.45
N ASP A 97 -16.25 -6.15 22.15
CA ASP A 97 -17.21 -5.26 21.51
C ASP A 97 -18.65 -5.49 22.00
N ALA A 98 -19.02 -6.75 22.26
CA ALA A 98 -20.34 -7.12 22.77
C ALA A 98 -20.54 -6.84 24.27
N CYS A 99 -19.50 -6.51 25.04
CA CYS A 99 -19.62 -6.37 26.50
C CYS A 99 -20.19 -4.99 26.87
N PRO A 100 -21.43 -4.89 27.38
CA PRO A 100 -22.08 -3.58 27.62
C PRO A 100 -21.36 -2.76 28.70
N VAL A 101 -20.75 -3.42 29.68
CA VAL A 101 -20.00 -2.80 30.78
C VAL A 101 -18.50 -2.70 30.51
N LYS A 102 -18.05 -2.99 29.27
CA LYS A 102 -16.63 -2.97 28.84
C LYS A 102 -15.70 -3.70 29.82
N ALA A 103 -16.16 -4.82 30.35
CA ALA A 103 -15.42 -5.59 31.34
C ALA A 103 -14.43 -6.59 30.74
N ARG A 104 -14.57 -6.91 29.44
CA ARG A 104 -13.67 -7.79 28.68
C ARG A 104 -12.56 -6.97 28.06
N ALA A 105 -11.32 -7.43 28.17
CA ALA A 105 -10.15 -6.76 27.61
C ALA A 105 -9.13 -7.79 27.09
N ASP A 106 -8.34 -7.42 26.08
CA ASP A 106 -7.17 -8.21 25.72
C ASP A 106 -6.09 -8.07 26.80
N ALA A 107 -5.45 -9.17 27.18
CA ALA A 107 -4.38 -9.15 28.15
C ALA A 107 -3.21 -8.27 27.71
N GLN A 108 -2.95 -8.17 26.40
CA GLN A 108 -1.87 -7.32 25.88
C GLN A 108 -2.15 -5.84 26.19
N ASP A 109 -3.35 -5.35 25.86
CA ASP A 109 -3.77 -3.98 26.14
C ASP A 109 -3.66 -3.64 27.64
N VAL A 110 -4.07 -4.58 28.51
CA VAL A 110 -4.00 -4.39 29.97
C VAL A 110 -2.56 -4.36 30.48
N ILE A 111 -1.65 -5.14 29.88
CA ILE A 111 -0.23 -5.13 30.25
C ILE A 111 0.41 -3.81 29.82
N GLU A 112 0.15 -3.36 28.59
CA GLU A 112 0.63 -2.07 28.08
C GLU A 112 0.16 -0.91 28.99
N ASP A 113 -1.13 -0.87 29.33
CA ASP A 113 -1.70 0.12 30.27
C ASP A 113 -1.04 0.09 31.65
N ARG A 114 -0.73 -1.11 32.16
CA ARG A 114 -0.07 -1.28 33.47
C ARG A 114 1.38 -0.87 33.42
N GLN A 115 2.09 -1.21 32.35
CA GLN A 115 3.46 -0.77 32.13
C GLN A 115 3.51 0.76 32.10
N LEU A 116 2.63 1.41 31.35
CA LEU A 116 2.52 2.87 31.30
C LEU A 116 2.30 3.48 32.68
N LYS A 117 1.30 3.00 33.43
CA LYS A 117 1.01 3.50 34.79
C LYS A 117 2.13 3.26 35.79
N PHE A 118 2.80 2.11 35.69
CA PHE A 118 3.95 1.80 36.54
C PHE A 118 5.11 2.77 36.27
N LEU A 119 5.43 2.97 35.00
CA LEU A 119 6.45 3.93 34.57
C LEU A 119 6.12 5.36 35.04
N GLU A 120 4.85 5.78 34.95
CA GLU A 120 4.37 7.08 35.48
C GLU A 120 4.54 7.19 37.01
N SER A 121 4.19 6.12 37.75
CA SER A 121 4.24 6.09 39.22
C SER A 121 5.64 6.06 39.82
N LEU A 122 6.66 5.70 39.04
CA LEU A 122 8.04 5.64 39.52
C LEU A 122 8.66 7.04 39.73
N ASN A 123 7.99 8.12 39.27
CA ASN A 123 8.38 9.52 39.48
C ASN A 123 9.89 9.79 39.26
N LEU A 124 10.51 9.02 38.35
CA LEU A 124 11.94 9.06 38.08
C LEU A 124 12.25 10.36 37.33
N THR A 125 13.27 11.10 37.78
CA THR A 125 13.89 12.18 37.00
C THR A 125 14.56 11.63 35.72
N ILE A 126 14.68 10.31 35.63
CA ILE A 126 14.94 9.57 34.41
C ILE A 126 13.58 9.27 33.80
N GLN A 127 13.21 10.03 32.76
CA GLN A 127 12.03 9.70 31.97
C GLN A 127 12.11 8.23 31.56
N PRO A 128 11.07 7.41 31.79
CA PRO A 128 11.17 5.95 31.79
C PRO A 128 11.64 5.20 30.53
N GLY A 129 12.54 5.67 29.67
CA GLY A 129 12.10 6.07 28.35
C GLY A 129 10.62 6.42 28.41
N SER A 130 10.33 7.71 28.36
CA SER A 130 9.10 8.05 27.67
C SER A 130 9.06 7.18 26.37
N ARG A 131 7.93 7.06 25.69
CA ARG A 131 8.12 7.39 24.27
C ARG A 131 8.89 8.71 24.39
N VAL A 132 10.23 8.71 24.22
CA VAL A 132 10.92 9.89 23.68
C VAL A 132 9.84 10.37 22.76
N LYS A 133 9.19 11.51 23.04
CA LYS A 133 8.16 12.03 22.13
C LYS A 133 8.87 11.90 20.81
N LYS A 134 8.60 10.84 20.01
CA LYS A 134 9.64 10.24 19.14
C LYS A 134 10.11 11.44 18.39
N GLU A 135 11.33 11.96 18.60
CA GLU A 135 11.64 13.36 18.24
C GLU A 135 11.17 13.51 16.82
N GLU A 136 10.02 14.16 16.59
CA GLU A 136 9.02 13.72 15.59
C GLU A 136 9.65 12.80 14.55
N GLU A 137 9.67 11.48 14.79
CA GLU A 137 10.55 10.62 13.99
C GLU A 137 9.96 10.53 12.59
N TYR A 138 10.41 11.41 11.72
CA TYR A 138 10.00 11.46 10.35
C TYR A 138 10.88 10.52 9.56
N ALA A 139 10.24 9.65 8.78
CA ALA A 139 10.92 9.16 7.60
C ALA A 139 11.12 10.36 6.66
N THR A 140 12.32 10.48 6.08
CA THR A 140 12.66 11.58 5.16
C THR A 140 13.23 11.07 3.86
N ARG A 141 12.91 11.77 2.77
CA ARG A 141 13.41 11.45 1.43
C ARG A 141 13.48 12.73 0.62
N THR A 142 14.61 12.94 -0.05
CA THR A 142 14.76 14.07 -0.98
C THR A 142 14.54 13.60 -2.40
N ASN A 143 13.57 14.20 -3.09
CA ASN A 143 13.29 13.94 -4.49
C ASN A 143 12.76 15.19 -5.20
N ILE A 144 12.69 15.12 -6.52
CA ILE A 144 12.09 16.18 -7.33
C ILE A 144 10.60 15.83 -7.47
N CYS A 145 9.75 16.67 -6.92
CA CYS A 145 8.30 16.51 -7.02
C CYS A 145 7.74 17.36 -8.16
N THR A 146 6.60 16.92 -8.69
CA THR A 146 5.77 17.70 -9.61
C THR A 146 4.58 18.23 -8.82
N ASP A 147 4.27 19.51 -9.01
CA ASP A 147 3.04 20.15 -8.57
C ASP A 147 1.97 19.97 -9.66
N PRO A 148 0.93 19.13 -9.44
CA PRO A 148 -0.07 18.83 -10.47
C PRO A 148 -0.85 20.06 -10.92
N GLU A 149 -1.13 21.00 -10.01
CA GLU A 149 -1.92 22.20 -10.31
C GLU A 149 -1.19 23.17 -11.24
N ASN A 150 0.15 23.16 -11.18
CA ASN A 150 0.99 24.04 -11.98
C ASN A 150 1.57 23.35 -13.23
N CYS A 151 1.47 22.03 -13.35
CA CYS A 151 2.08 21.29 -14.46
C CYS A 151 1.22 21.37 -15.72
N THR A 152 1.80 21.88 -16.81
CA THR A 152 1.11 21.99 -18.11
C THR A 152 1.28 20.76 -19.01
N LEU A 153 1.91 19.70 -18.51
CA LEU A 153 2.20 18.46 -19.26
C LEU A 153 2.99 18.69 -20.57
N CYS A 154 3.79 19.76 -20.64
CA CYS A 154 4.51 20.09 -21.87
C CYS A 154 5.64 19.12 -22.27
N GLY A 155 5.97 18.10 -21.47
CA GLY A 155 7.03 17.13 -21.81
C GLY A 155 8.47 17.65 -21.78
N ARG A 156 8.71 18.98 -21.68
CA ARG A 156 10.06 19.57 -21.70
C ARG A 156 10.99 18.96 -20.64
N CYS A 157 10.46 18.65 -19.46
CA CYS A 157 11.23 18.07 -18.37
C CYS A 157 11.65 16.61 -18.61
N GLU A 158 10.88 15.85 -19.41
CA GLU A 158 11.22 14.50 -19.86
C GLU A 158 12.30 14.56 -20.94
N TYR A 159 12.13 15.42 -21.95
CA TYR A 159 13.11 15.59 -23.05
C TYR A 159 14.54 15.88 -22.55
N TYR A 160 14.68 16.74 -21.54
CA TYR A 160 16.00 17.08 -20.98
C TYR A 160 16.48 16.15 -19.87
N CYS A 161 15.72 15.11 -19.52
CA CYS A 161 16.09 14.16 -18.49
C CYS A 161 17.16 13.20 -19.02
N PRO A 162 18.42 13.24 -18.52
CA PRO A 162 19.50 12.43 -19.08
C PRO A 162 19.32 10.93 -18.86
N THR A 163 18.42 10.54 -17.96
CA THR A 163 18.17 9.15 -17.55
C THR A 163 16.73 8.74 -17.78
N ASN A 164 15.92 9.52 -18.49
CA ASN A 164 14.52 9.24 -18.79
C ASN A 164 13.66 8.88 -17.55
N ALA A 165 14.01 9.47 -16.39
CA ALA A 165 13.39 9.24 -15.09
C ALA A 165 11.99 9.85 -14.91
N ILE A 166 11.48 10.46 -15.98
CA ILE A 166 10.22 11.19 -16.03
C ILE A 166 9.51 10.65 -17.26
N ILE A 167 8.23 10.37 -17.12
CA ILE A 167 7.35 9.96 -18.21
C ILE A 167 6.21 10.99 -18.21
N VAL A 168 6.02 11.68 -19.32
CA VAL A 168 4.86 12.54 -19.54
C VAL A 168 4.04 11.88 -20.64
N ASP A 169 2.85 11.42 -20.28
CA ASP A 169 1.91 10.80 -21.19
C ASP A 169 0.80 11.80 -21.48
N VAL A 170 0.52 12.04 -22.77
CA VAL A 170 -0.44 13.07 -23.22
C VAL A 170 -1.39 12.41 -24.20
N ASP A 171 -2.68 12.48 -23.93
CA ASP A 171 -3.72 11.78 -24.71
C ASP A 171 -3.98 12.42 -26.09
N SER A 172 -3.41 13.61 -26.32
CA SER A 172 -3.61 14.43 -27.50
C SER A 172 -2.40 14.39 -28.45
N GLU A 173 -2.10 13.21 -28.98
CA GLU A 173 -1.01 13.03 -29.95
C GLU A 173 -1.17 13.98 -31.15
N GLY A 174 -0.08 14.64 -31.54
CA GLY A 174 -0.07 15.60 -32.64
C GLY A 174 -0.49 17.02 -32.28
N LEU A 175 -0.82 17.33 -31.02
CA LEU A 175 -1.07 18.72 -30.57
C LEU A 175 0.16 19.38 -29.95
N CYS A 176 0.39 20.65 -30.24
CA CYS A 176 1.48 21.40 -29.64
C CYS A 176 1.20 21.64 -28.16
N THR A 177 2.07 21.13 -27.29
CA THR A 177 1.98 21.28 -25.83
C THR A 177 2.74 22.50 -25.29
N GLU A 178 3.13 23.42 -26.18
CA GLU A 178 3.90 24.63 -25.86
C GLU A 178 5.21 24.34 -25.10
N CYS A 179 5.84 23.20 -25.41
CA CYS A 179 7.07 22.72 -24.77
C CYS A 179 8.32 23.54 -25.09
N ARG A 180 8.28 24.35 -26.16
CA ARG A 180 9.38 25.18 -26.70
C ARG A 180 10.66 24.42 -27.08
N ILE A 181 10.61 23.10 -27.23
CA ILE A 181 11.75 22.32 -27.72
C ILE A 181 12.11 22.71 -29.16
N CYS A 182 11.09 23.01 -29.99
CA CYS A 182 11.30 23.49 -31.35
C CYS A 182 12.10 24.81 -31.41
N GLU A 183 11.94 25.68 -30.42
CA GLU A 183 12.75 26.89 -30.25
C GLU A 183 14.17 26.54 -29.80
N ASP A 184 14.32 25.66 -28.79
CA ASP A 184 15.63 25.24 -28.26
C ASP A 184 16.53 24.59 -29.32
N VAL A 185 15.95 23.79 -30.22
CA VAL A 185 16.71 23.05 -31.25
C VAL A 185 16.93 23.82 -32.55
N CYS A 186 16.29 24.99 -32.73
CA CYS A 186 16.34 25.74 -33.97
C CYS A 186 17.71 26.44 -34.15
N PRO A 187 18.55 26.01 -35.12
CA PRO A 187 19.92 26.53 -35.25
C PRO A 187 19.98 28.00 -35.71
N VAL A 188 18.91 28.48 -36.36
CA VAL A 188 18.80 29.83 -36.94
C VAL A 188 17.87 30.74 -36.14
N GLY A 189 17.28 30.26 -35.04
CA GLY A 189 16.34 31.02 -34.21
C GLY A 189 15.11 31.50 -34.98
N ALA A 190 14.61 30.69 -35.92
CA ALA A 190 13.41 30.99 -36.71
C ALA A 190 12.12 30.71 -35.93
N ILE A 191 12.16 30.06 -34.77
CA ILE A 191 10.98 29.73 -33.97
C ILE A 191 11.10 30.46 -32.63
N LYS A 192 10.03 31.16 -32.23
CA LYS A 192 9.94 31.83 -30.94
C LYS A 192 8.50 31.85 -30.44
N ASP A 193 8.27 31.43 -29.20
CA ASP A 193 6.93 31.44 -28.57
C ASP A 193 5.86 30.74 -29.43
N GLY A 194 6.25 29.65 -30.12
CA GLY A 194 5.36 28.90 -31.00
C GLY A 194 4.96 29.64 -32.29
N VAL A 195 5.74 30.61 -32.73
CA VAL A 195 5.60 31.34 -34.00
C VAL A 195 6.83 31.09 -34.87
N ILE A 196 6.61 30.81 -36.16
CA ILE A 196 7.66 30.52 -37.14
C ILE A 196 7.91 31.76 -38.00
N ASP A 197 9.17 32.15 -38.14
CA ASP A 197 9.66 33.16 -39.07
C ASP A 197 10.11 32.48 -40.38
N ASP A 198 9.20 32.48 -41.37
CA ASP A 198 9.41 31.93 -42.70
C ASP A 198 10.63 32.52 -43.42
N THR A 199 11.04 33.76 -43.08
CA THR A 199 12.18 34.42 -43.73
C THR A 199 13.53 33.93 -43.23
N LYS A 200 13.56 33.39 -42.00
CA LYS A 200 14.75 32.81 -41.38
C LYS A 200 14.82 31.30 -41.49
N CYS A 201 13.66 30.64 -41.61
CA CYS A 201 13.59 29.18 -41.62
C CYS A 201 14.35 28.59 -42.82
N THR A 202 15.28 27.68 -42.55
CA THR A 202 16.07 26.98 -43.57
C THR A 202 15.52 25.61 -43.95
N LEU A 203 14.37 25.21 -43.38
CA LEU A 203 13.75 23.89 -43.55
C LEU A 203 14.72 22.72 -43.25
N CYS A 204 15.58 22.85 -42.24
CA CYS A 204 16.44 21.76 -41.78
C CYS A 204 15.70 20.60 -41.08
N LEU A 205 14.40 20.77 -40.80
CA LEU A 205 13.47 19.80 -40.22
C LEU A 205 13.81 19.21 -38.83
N LYS A 206 14.91 19.66 -38.20
CA LYS A 206 15.27 19.21 -36.85
C LYS A 206 14.16 19.40 -35.83
N CYS A 207 13.41 20.50 -35.93
CA CYS A 207 12.31 20.79 -35.04
C CYS A 207 11.12 19.82 -35.23
N VAL A 208 10.94 19.25 -36.43
CA VAL A 208 9.94 18.20 -36.71
C VAL A 208 10.39 16.88 -36.07
N SER A 209 11.64 16.47 -36.27
CA SER A 209 12.17 15.21 -35.71
C SER A 209 12.30 15.21 -34.19
N GLU A 210 12.50 16.38 -33.58
CA GLU A 210 12.67 16.53 -32.13
C GLU A 210 11.36 16.91 -31.41
N CYS A 211 10.23 17.04 -32.12
CA CYS A 211 8.95 17.39 -31.50
C CYS A 211 8.42 16.18 -30.70
N PRO A 212 8.34 16.23 -29.35
CA PRO A 212 7.99 15.05 -28.57
C PRO A 212 6.55 14.57 -28.77
N ASN A 213 5.65 15.47 -29.16
CA ASN A 213 4.24 15.17 -29.39
C ASN A 213 3.86 15.21 -30.88
N SER A 214 4.84 15.12 -31.80
CA SER A 214 4.61 15.07 -33.26
C SER A 214 3.72 16.18 -33.83
N ALA A 215 3.69 17.36 -33.19
CA ALA A 215 2.78 18.45 -33.53
C ALA A 215 3.23 19.33 -34.70
N MET A 216 4.42 19.08 -35.24
CA MET A 216 5.00 19.90 -36.30
C MET A 216 5.10 19.10 -37.59
N TYR A 217 4.75 19.73 -38.71
CA TYR A 217 4.72 19.10 -40.02
C TYR A 217 5.07 20.09 -41.12
N THR A 218 5.30 19.59 -42.32
CA THR A 218 5.62 20.41 -43.49
C THR A 218 4.56 20.26 -44.56
N GLU A 219 4.13 21.37 -45.15
CA GLU A 219 3.19 21.43 -46.28
C GLU A 219 3.58 22.64 -47.15
N ASP A 220 3.57 22.48 -48.47
CA ASP A 220 3.94 23.52 -49.44
C ASP A 220 5.32 24.18 -49.19
N PHE A 221 6.32 23.39 -48.83
CA PHE A 221 7.66 23.86 -48.45
C PHE A 221 7.65 24.88 -47.30
N LYS A 222 6.62 24.84 -46.44
CA LYS A 222 6.52 25.62 -45.21
C LYS A 222 6.39 24.71 -44.00
N LEU A 223 6.84 25.22 -42.87
CA LEU A 223 6.73 24.53 -41.58
C LEU A 223 5.45 25.00 -40.88
N HIS A 224 4.72 24.05 -40.29
CA HIS A 224 3.48 24.30 -39.58
C HIS A 224 3.52 23.69 -38.18
N ILE A 225 2.75 24.28 -37.25
CA ILE A 225 2.57 23.78 -35.88
C ILE A 225 1.07 23.60 -35.66
N ARG A 226 0.63 22.37 -35.38
CA ARG A 226 -0.75 22.11 -34.98
C ARG A 226 -0.95 22.55 -33.54
N LYS A 227 -1.61 23.68 -33.32
CA LYS A 227 -2.00 24.17 -31.98
C LYS A 227 -3.39 23.63 -31.62
N PRO A 228 -3.70 23.47 -30.32
CA PRO A 228 -5.05 23.13 -29.88
C PRO A 228 -6.06 24.17 -30.37
N GLU A 229 -7.17 23.71 -30.94
CA GLU A 229 -8.30 24.56 -31.34
C GLU A 229 -9.30 24.75 -30.17
N GLU A 230 -10.30 25.61 -30.37
CA GLU A 230 -11.32 25.90 -29.35
C GLU A 230 -12.11 24.62 -28.99
N GLY A 231 -11.93 24.14 -27.75
CA GLY A 231 -12.54 22.90 -27.26
C GLY A 231 -11.58 21.71 -27.16
N GLU A 232 -10.36 21.81 -27.70
CA GLU A 232 -9.31 20.82 -27.49
C GLU A 232 -8.51 21.14 -26.23
N THR A 233 -8.47 20.19 -25.29
CA THR A 233 -7.67 20.28 -24.05
C THR A 233 -6.51 19.29 -24.11
N ILE A 234 -5.40 19.67 -23.46
CA ILE A 234 -4.26 18.78 -23.27
C ILE A 234 -4.47 18.09 -21.91
N GLU A 235 -4.85 16.83 -21.98
CA GLU A 235 -5.01 15.95 -20.83
C GLU A 235 -3.93 14.86 -20.85
N GLY A 236 -3.69 14.27 -19.69
CA GLY A 236 -2.70 13.21 -19.53
C GLY A 236 -2.09 13.18 -18.14
N SER A 237 -0.94 12.53 -18.03
CA SER A 237 -0.28 12.25 -16.76
C SER A 237 1.22 12.54 -16.81
N ILE A 238 1.81 12.74 -15.63
CA ILE A 238 3.25 12.85 -15.48
C ILE A 238 3.66 11.99 -14.31
N VAL A 239 4.61 11.09 -14.49
CA VAL A 239 5.17 10.26 -13.42
C VAL A 239 6.68 10.45 -13.38
N SER A 240 7.28 10.44 -12.18
CA SER A 240 8.73 10.53 -12.08
C SER A 240 9.29 9.73 -10.91
N CYS A 241 10.56 9.35 -11.06
CA CYS A 241 11.27 8.55 -10.07
C CYS A 241 11.29 9.23 -8.68
N LEU A 242 10.88 8.46 -7.68
CA LEU A 242 10.82 8.89 -6.29
C LEU A 242 12.18 8.99 -5.59
N ASN A 243 13.25 8.49 -6.21
CA ASN A 243 14.57 8.37 -5.58
C ASN A 243 14.54 7.58 -4.26
N CYS A 244 13.73 6.53 -4.18
CA CYS A 244 13.55 5.70 -2.98
C CYS A 244 14.63 4.62 -2.78
N GLY A 245 15.49 4.38 -3.78
CA GLY A 245 16.61 3.45 -3.67
C GLY A 245 16.30 1.96 -3.86
N LEU A 246 15.02 1.55 -3.99
CA LEU A 246 14.67 0.13 -4.13
C LEU A 246 15.35 -0.57 -5.32
N CYS A 247 15.47 0.11 -6.46
CA CYS A 247 16.16 -0.44 -7.63
C CYS A 247 17.65 -0.67 -7.41
N ALA A 248 18.30 0.15 -6.56
CA ALA A 248 19.69 -0.04 -6.17
C ALA A 248 19.84 -1.21 -5.19
N GLU A 249 18.91 -1.37 -4.24
CA GLU A 249 18.91 -2.54 -3.34
C GLU A 249 18.67 -3.86 -4.07
N ALA A 250 17.81 -3.86 -5.09
CA ALA A 250 17.55 -5.02 -5.93
C ALA A 250 18.70 -5.33 -6.91
N CYS A 251 19.62 -4.40 -7.14
CA CYS A 251 20.69 -4.57 -8.12
C CYS A 251 21.81 -5.48 -7.59
N THR A 252 21.75 -6.75 -7.97
CA THR A 252 22.70 -7.80 -7.55
C THR A 252 24.15 -7.55 -8.00
N HIS A 253 24.33 -6.92 -9.16
CA HIS A 253 25.65 -6.61 -9.73
C HIS A 253 26.20 -5.24 -9.27
N GLY A 254 25.40 -4.47 -8.53
CA GLY A 254 25.79 -3.14 -8.04
C GLY A 254 25.99 -2.10 -9.15
N ALA A 255 25.36 -2.30 -10.31
CA ALA A 255 25.27 -1.30 -11.37
C ALA A 255 24.49 -0.07 -10.90
N LEU A 256 23.39 -0.26 -10.17
CA LEU A 256 22.66 0.81 -9.49
C LEU A 256 23.05 0.88 -8.01
N LYS A 257 23.43 2.06 -7.54
CA LYS A 257 23.82 2.31 -6.14
C LYS A 257 23.31 3.64 -5.64
N VAL A 258 23.04 3.73 -4.34
CA VAL A 258 22.80 5.01 -3.66
C VAL A 258 24.11 5.52 -3.08
N VAL A 259 24.55 6.70 -3.52
CA VAL A 259 25.75 7.39 -3.01
C VAL A 259 25.32 8.80 -2.59
N ASP A 260 25.54 9.14 -1.32
CA ASP A 260 25.12 10.42 -0.72
C ASP A 260 23.63 10.75 -0.95
N GLY A 261 22.76 9.74 -0.83
CA GLY A 261 21.31 9.88 -1.03
C GLY A 261 20.87 10.03 -2.49
N LYS A 262 21.77 9.82 -3.46
CA LYS A 262 21.49 9.95 -4.89
C LYS A 262 21.77 8.64 -5.61
N LEU A 263 20.93 8.27 -6.57
CA LEU A 263 21.18 7.13 -7.42
C LEU A 263 22.33 7.38 -8.39
N ARG A 264 23.18 6.37 -8.56
CA ARG A 264 24.30 6.31 -9.51
C ARG A 264 24.20 5.00 -10.28
N TYR A 265 24.59 5.06 -11.54
CA TYR A 265 24.52 3.95 -12.47
C TYR A 265 25.87 3.73 -13.15
N ASP A 266 26.35 2.49 -13.11
CA ASP A 266 27.52 2.02 -13.84
C ASP A 266 27.07 1.06 -14.95
N PRO A 267 27.12 1.49 -16.23
CA PRO A 267 26.67 0.66 -17.35
C PRO A 267 27.52 -0.60 -17.53
N THR A 268 28.78 -0.61 -17.09
CA THR A 268 29.69 -1.74 -17.29
C THR A 268 29.26 -2.97 -16.48
N LEU A 269 28.70 -2.73 -15.29
CA LEU A 269 28.23 -3.77 -14.38
C LEU A 269 26.84 -4.30 -14.74
N CYS A 270 26.08 -3.59 -15.58
CA CYS A 270 24.72 -3.98 -15.93
C CYS A 270 24.65 -4.91 -17.14
N LYS A 271 25.65 -4.89 -18.02
CA LYS A 271 25.67 -5.67 -19.27
C LYS A 271 25.62 -7.20 -19.07
N GLU A 272 26.00 -7.66 -17.89
CA GLU A 272 26.02 -9.10 -17.53
C GLU A 272 24.80 -9.52 -16.69
N CYS A 273 23.84 -8.61 -16.47
CA CYS A 273 22.65 -8.86 -15.65
C CYS A 273 21.54 -9.57 -16.45
N SER A 274 21.07 -10.72 -15.94
CA SER A 274 19.97 -11.49 -16.56
C SER A 274 18.66 -11.48 -15.77
N THR A 275 18.63 -10.92 -14.56
CA THR A 275 17.44 -11.00 -13.68
C THR A 275 16.53 -9.79 -13.79
N MET A 276 17.11 -8.60 -14.01
CA MET A 276 16.38 -7.33 -14.14
C MET A 276 15.41 -7.02 -12.98
N ASP A 277 15.67 -7.54 -11.77
CA ASP A 277 14.82 -7.34 -10.57
C ASP A 277 14.56 -5.87 -10.23
N CYS A 278 15.46 -4.98 -10.66
CA CYS A 278 15.33 -3.53 -10.49
C CYS A 278 14.07 -2.94 -11.16
N LEU A 279 13.54 -3.59 -12.20
CA LEU A 279 12.33 -3.21 -12.91
C LEU A 279 11.08 -3.42 -12.05
N GLU A 280 10.95 -4.63 -11.49
CA GLU A 280 9.80 -5.07 -10.71
C GLU A 280 9.64 -4.32 -9.37
N VAL A 281 10.75 -3.89 -8.77
CA VAL A 281 10.69 -3.23 -7.46
C VAL A 281 10.24 -1.78 -7.52
N CYS A 282 10.23 -1.14 -8.70
CA CYS A 282 9.97 0.29 -8.83
C CYS A 282 8.50 0.66 -8.48
N PRO A 283 8.26 1.43 -7.40
CA PRO A 283 6.90 1.77 -6.97
C PRO A 283 6.07 2.50 -8.02
N VAL A 284 6.75 3.33 -8.82
CA VAL A 284 6.14 4.23 -9.80
C VAL A 284 6.35 3.79 -11.24
N GLY A 285 6.92 2.60 -11.46
CA GLY A 285 7.09 2.02 -12.80
C GLY A 285 7.91 2.85 -13.78
N THR A 286 8.79 3.75 -13.31
CA THR A 286 9.57 4.61 -14.21
C THR A 286 10.78 3.92 -14.81
N ILE A 287 11.37 2.97 -14.08
CA ILE A 287 12.56 2.22 -14.52
C ILE A 287 12.16 1.14 -15.51
N ARG A 288 12.92 1.04 -16.61
CA ARG A 288 12.62 0.17 -17.77
C ARG A 288 13.90 -0.13 -18.55
N GLU A 289 13.83 -1.09 -19.46
CA GLU A 289 14.89 -1.32 -20.44
C GLU A 289 15.07 -0.09 -21.34
N SER A 290 16.32 0.25 -21.66
CA SER A 290 16.63 1.38 -22.53
C SER A 290 16.93 0.90 -23.95
N ALA A 291 16.57 1.73 -24.93
CA ALA A 291 16.93 1.51 -26.33
C ALA A 291 18.39 1.90 -26.65
N ASP A 292 19.09 2.55 -25.71
CA ASP A 292 20.48 2.99 -25.85
C ASP A 292 21.44 1.78 -25.75
N PRO A 293 22.25 1.47 -26.78
CA PRO A 293 23.17 0.33 -26.74
C PRO A 293 24.25 0.42 -25.65
N ASP A 294 24.53 1.62 -25.13
CA ASP A 294 25.50 1.85 -24.07
C ASP A 294 24.91 1.78 -22.67
N ARG A 295 23.58 1.61 -22.56
CA ARG A 295 22.86 1.63 -21.29
C ARG A 295 21.72 0.60 -21.29
N ALA A 296 21.82 -0.43 -20.45
CA ALA A 296 20.78 -1.45 -20.38
C ALA A 296 19.44 -0.96 -19.79
N VAL A 297 19.48 -0.04 -18.81
CA VAL A 297 18.27 0.45 -18.11
C VAL A 297 18.20 1.97 -18.05
N GLU A 298 16.99 2.51 -18.08
CA GLU A 298 16.69 3.93 -17.89
C GLU A 298 15.54 4.10 -16.89
N GLY A 299 15.15 5.33 -16.57
CA GLY A 299 14.01 5.61 -15.70
C GLY A 299 14.34 5.88 -14.23
N PHE A 300 15.58 6.20 -13.90
CA PHE A 300 16.02 6.47 -12.52
C PHE A 300 16.57 7.89 -12.36
N CYS A 301 16.23 8.59 -11.27
CA CYS A 301 16.65 9.97 -11.07
C CYS A 301 18.02 10.06 -10.39
N VAL A 302 19.00 10.69 -11.06
CA VAL A 302 20.34 10.97 -10.51
C VAL A 302 20.43 12.31 -9.75
N SER A 303 19.30 13.01 -9.62
CA SER A 303 19.16 14.32 -8.98
C SER A 303 20.05 15.43 -9.57
N CYS A 304 20.15 15.50 -10.91
CA CYS A 304 20.95 16.53 -11.60
C CYS A 304 20.28 17.92 -11.64
N GLY A 305 18.97 18.01 -11.42
CA GLY A 305 18.23 19.27 -11.39
C GLY A 305 17.83 19.84 -12.75
N LYS A 306 18.24 19.25 -13.88
CA LYS A 306 17.88 19.74 -15.23
C LYS A 306 16.38 19.95 -15.42
N CYS A 307 15.57 18.97 -15.00
CA CYS A 307 14.12 19.03 -15.09
C CYS A 307 13.49 20.18 -14.27
N VAL A 308 14.17 20.67 -13.24
CA VAL A 308 13.75 21.86 -12.46
C VAL A 308 14.15 23.13 -13.20
N GLN A 309 15.34 23.16 -13.80
CA GLN A 309 15.86 24.32 -14.55
C GLN A 309 15.01 24.61 -15.79
N VAL A 310 14.60 23.58 -16.53
CA VAL A 310 13.80 23.72 -17.76
C VAL A 310 12.30 23.88 -17.50
N CYS A 311 11.85 23.71 -16.25
CA CYS A 311 10.44 23.93 -15.87
C CYS A 311 10.20 25.42 -15.60
N ASP A 312 10.24 26.22 -16.65
CA ASP A 312 10.28 27.68 -16.60
C ASP A 312 8.92 28.37 -16.79
N VAL A 313 7.91 27.66 -17.31
CA VAL A 313 6.55 28.19 -17.52
C VAL A 313 5.85 28.48 -16.19
N ASN A 314 5.53 27.43 -15.44
CA ASN A 314 4.78 27.52 -14.17
C ASN A 314 5.58 27.01 -12.96
N LYS A 315 6.86 26.65 -13.15
CA LYS A 315 7.75 26.13 -12.08
C LYS A 315 7.14 24.97 -11.30
N ALA A 316 6.42 24.10 -11.99
CA ALA A 316 5.73 22.95 -11.41
C ALA A 316 6.69 21.94 -10.74
N ARG A 317 7.93 21.83 -11.23
CA ARG A 317 8.91 20.88 -10.69
C ARG A 317 9.86 21.54 -9.69
N LYS A 318 9.97 20.96 -8.49
CA LYS A 318 10.82 21.47 -7.41
C LYS A 318 11.52 20.33 -6.66
N LEU A 319 12.77 20.55 -6.24
CA LEU A 319 13.44 19.68 -5.29
C LEU A 319 12.80 19.88 -3.91
N LYS A 320 12.27 18.82 -3.30
CA LYS A 320 11.63 18.85 -1.98
C LYS A 320 12.25 17.81 -1.06
N ASN A 321 12.34 18.16 0.23
CA ASN A 321 12.60 17.21 1.30
C ASN A 321 11.26 16.78 1.89
N ILE A 322 10.84 15.56 1.54
CA ILE A 322 9.57 15.00 1.96
C ILE A 322 9.74 14.39 3.35
N LYS A 323 8.78 14.70 4.22
CA LYS A 323 8.70 14.16 5.59
C LYS A 323 7.33 13.53 5.78
N TRP A 324 7.29 12.40 6.46
CA TRP A 324 6.05 11.78 6.90
C TRP A 324 6.26 11.14 8.27
N ASP A 325 5.30 11.34 9.16
CA ASP A 325 5.27 10.91 10.56
C ASP A 325 4.42 9.65 10.78
N GLY A 326 3.90 9.05 9.71
CA GLY A 326 2.99 7.91 9.80
C GLY A 326 1.53 8.29 9.94
N THR A 327 1.17 9.56 9.79
CA THR A 327 -0.22 10.01 9.76
C THR A 327 -1.03 9.29 8.67
N VAL A 328 -2.24 8.87 9.05
CA VAL A 328 -3.23 8.19 8.20
C VAL A 328 -4.60 8.81 8.47
N SER A 329 -5.40 9.04 7.43
CA SER A 329 -6.75 9.60 7.58
C SER A 329 -7.72 8.61 8.21
N GLU A 330 -8.84 9.12 8.72
CA GLU A 330 -9.93 8.33 9.30
C GLU A 330 -10.65 7.46 8.26
N ASP A 331 -10.45 7.71 6.96
CA ASP A 331 -11.02 6.91 5.87
C ASP A 331 -10.39 5.50 5.77
N CYS A 332 -9.36 5.22 6.57
CA CYS A 332 -8.68 3.93 6.57
C CYS A 332 -9.62 2.76 6.92
N ILE A 333 -9.99 1.98 5.91
CA ILE A 333 -10.80 0.77 6.06
C ILE A 333 -10.01 -0.47 6.55
N THR A 334 -8.75 -0.30 6.97
CA THR A 334 -7.89 -1.41 7.46
C THR A 334 -7.80 -2.58 6.46
N CYS A 335 -7.77 -2.28 5.16
CA CYS A 335 -7.78 -3.30 4.10
C CYS A 335 -6.50 -4.13 4.01
N GLY A 336 -5.39 -3.65 4.57
CA GLY A 336 -4.12 -4.37 4.71
C GLY A 336 -3.16 -4.31 3.51
N ILE A 337 -3.59 -3.71 2.39
CA ILE A 337 -2.79 -3.55 1.16
C ILE A 337 -1.42 -2.92 1.44
N CYS A 338 -1.39 -1.89 2.29
CA CYS A 338 -0.16 -1.21 2.67
C CYS A 338 0.84 -2.13 3.39
N SER A 339 0.37 -3.03 4.26
CA SER A 339 1.22 -3.98 4.98
C SER A 339 1.73 -5.08 4.04
N GLU A 340 0.89 -5.57 3.13
CA GLU A 340 1.23 -6.58 2.13
C GLU A 340 2.29 -6.09 1.13
N LEU A 341 2.20 -4.83 0.69
CA LEU A 341 3.09 -4.27 -0.33
C LEU A 341 4.36 -3.62 0.23
N CYS A 342 4.50 -3.49 1.55
CA CYS A 342 5.63 -2.77 2.14
C CYS A 342 6.92 -3.59 2.01
N PRO A 343 7.91 -3.18 1.19
CA PRO A 343 9.12 -3.96 0.96
C PRO A 343 10.04 -4.02 2.20
N LYS A 344 9.82 -3.12 3.16
CA LYS A 344 10.61 -3.03 4.40
C LYS A 344 9.89 -3.63 5.61
N GLY A 345 8.67 -4.15 5.44
CA GLY A 345 7.87 -4.64 6.56
C GLY A 345 7.63 -3.57 7.64
N ALA A 346 7.57 -2.29 7.25
CA ALA A 346 7.44 -1.17 8.17
C ALA A 346 6.02 -0.98 8.70
N ILE A 347 5.01 -1.63 8.10
CA ILE A 347 3.60 -1.36 8.38
C ILE A 347 2.94 -2.54 9.09
N THR A 348 2.40 -2.27 10.28
CA THR A 348 1.64 -3.23 11.09
C THR A 348 0.17 -2.80 11.17
N LEU A 349 -0.76 -3.74 10.94
CA LEU A 349 -2.19 -3.45 11.05
C LEU A 349 -2.65 -3.35 12.50
N ARG A 350 -3.45 -2.33 12.80
CA ARG A 350 -4.19 -2.16 14.06
C ARG A 350 -5.68 -2.14 13.77
N ARG A 351 -6.51 -2.20 14.81
CA ARG A 351 -7.96 -2.09 14.63
C ARG A 351 -8.32 -0.67 14.24
N GLY A 352 -8.73 -0.45 12.98
CA GLY A 352 -9.14 0.85 12.47
C GLY A 352 -7.99 1.78 12.05
N SER A 353 -6.74 1.32 12.12
CA SER A 353 -5.57 2.13 11.73
C SER A 353 -4.38 1.23 11.40
N ILE A 354 -3.23 1.84 11.09
CA ILE A 354 -1.95 1.17 10.94
C ILE A 354 -0.90 1.84 11.82
N ASP A 355 0.05 1.05 12.30
CA ASP A 355 1.29 1.56 12.90
C ASP A 355 2.40 1.45 11.87
N VAL A 356 3.23 2.49 11.77
CA VAL A 356 4.34 2.54 10.83
C VAL A 356 5.66 2.74 11.59
N ASP A 357 6.60 1.83 11.34
CA ASP A 357 7.96 1.87 11.85
C ASP A 357 8.80 2.84 10.99
N MET A 358 9.03 4.04 11.52
CA MET A 358 9.72 5.13 10.82
C MET A 358 11.21 4.83 10.57
N ASP A 359 11.83 3.97 11.37
CA ASP A 359 13.22 3.55 11.17
C ASP A 359 13.36 2.63 9.95
N LYS A 360 12.30 1.90 9.61
CA LYS A 360 12.25 1.02 8.43
C LYS A 360 11.66 1.70 7.20
N CYS A 361 10.87 2.75 7.39
CA CYS A 361 10.14 3.40 6.30
C CYS A 361 11.08 4.22 5.41
N ILE A 362 11.18 3.85 4.13
CA ILE A 362 12.00 4.56 3.12
C ILE A 362 11.18 5.54 2.24
N LEU A 363 9.94 5.81 2.62
CA LEU A 363 8.99 6.59 1.82
C LEU A 363 8.91 6.12 0.36
N CYS A 364 8.81 4.83 0.07
CA CYS A 364 8.66 4.37 -1.32
C CYS A 364 7.27 4.63 -1.91
N GLU A 365 6.31 5.06 -1.08
CA GLU A 365 4.93 5.40 -1.43
C GLU A 365 4.08 4.26 -2.04
N LYS A 366 4.58 3.02 -2.16
CA LYS A 366 3.76 1.85 -2.60
C LYS A 366 2.45 1.75 -1.83
N CYS A 367 2.49 1.92 -0.51
CA CYS A 367 1.31 1.89 0.34
C CYS A 367 0.27 2.95 -0.02
N ALA A 368 0.70 4.17 -0.36
CA ALA A 368 -0.18 5.28 -0.71
C ALA A 368 -0.70 5.18 -2.15
N ILE A 369 0.18 4.78 -3.10
CA ILE A 369 -0.16 4.54 -4.51
C ILE A 369 -1.28 3.50 -4.63
N HIS A 370 -1.26 2.45 -3.80
CA HIS A 370 -2.24 1.37 -3.83
C HIS A 370 -3.37 1.50 -2.79
N CYS A 371 -3.42 2.58 -1.98
CA CYS A 371 -4.48 2.75 -0.97
C CYS A 371 -5.83 3.11 -1.63
N PRO A 372 -6.87 2.26 -1.61
CA PRO A 372 -8.09 2.48 -2.39
C PRO A 372 -8.85 3.74 -1.96
N VAL A 373 -8.71 4.11 -0.68
CA VAL A 373 -9.37 5.26 -0.03
C VAL A 373 -8.44 6.45 0.15
N SER A 374 -7.22 6.39 -0.41
CA SER A 374 -6.21 7.46 -0.32
C SER A 374 -5.91 7.97 1.10
N ALA A 375 -6.05 7.10 2.12
CA ALA A 375 -5.85 7.46 3.51
C ALA A 375 -4.38 7.74 3.90
N ILE A 376 -3.43 7.40 3.03
CA ILE A 376 -1.99 7.65 3.23
C ILE A 376 -1.54 8.70 2.22
N PRO A 377 -0.86 9.77 2.65
CA PRO A 377 -0.40 10.83 1.74
C PRO A 377 0.65 10.31 0.75
N ARG A 378 0.67 10.89 -0.45
CA ARG A 378 1.65 10.61 -1.52
C ARG A 378 2.12 11.89 -2.19
N THR A 379 3.32 11.83 -2.75
CA THR A 379 3.88 12.86 -3.64
C THR A 379 3.95 12.37 -5.09
N ALA A 380 3.96 11.05 -5.30
CA ALA A 380 3.72 10.46 -6.61
C ALA A 380 2.34 10.90 -7.09
N THR A 381 2.28 11.42 -8.31
CA THR A 381 1.07 11.67 -9.10
C THR A 381 0.38 10.37 -9.52
N LEU A 382 1.16 9.29 -9.67
CA LEU A 382 0.64 7.95 -9.96
C LEU A 382 -0.30 7.45 -8.85
N LYS A 383 -1.47 6.98 -9.28
CA LYS A 383 -2.41 6.23 -8.45
C LYS A 383 -2.68 4.87 -9.11
N LYS A 384 -2.84 3.84 -8.29
CA LYS A 384 -3.32 2.54 -8.77
C LYS A 384 -4.66 2.20 -8.12
N SER A 385 -5.56 1.70 -8.95
CA SER A 385 -6.87 1.17 -8.58
C SER A 385 -6.87 -0.34 -8.73
N ILE A 386 -7.84 -0.99 -8.10
CA ILE A 386 -8.07 -2.41 -8.26
C ILE A 386 -8.89 -2.58 -9.53
N LYS A 387 -8.34 -3.31 -10.51
CA LYS A 387 -8.99 -3.56 -11.81
C LYS A 387 -10.04 -4.66 -11.68
N GLU A 388 -9.59 -5.81 -11.19
CA GLU A 388 -10.39 -7.01 -11.04
C GLU A 388 -9.84 -7.88 -9.92
N GLY A 389 -10.60 -8.90 -9.53
CA GLY A 389 -10.19 -9.82 -8.49
C GLY A 389 -11.21 -10.92 -8.28
N PHE A 390 -10.96 -11.69 -7.23
CA PHE A 390 -11.78 -12.82 -6.83
C PHE A 390 -11.82 -12.89 -5.30
N THR A 391 -13.01 -13.06 -4.73
CA THR A 391 -13.18 -13.28 -3.29
C THR A 391 -14.06 -14.50 -3.05
N PHE A 392 -13.58 -15.45 -2.25
CA PHE A 392 -14.34 -16.66 -1.92
C PHE A 392 -14.22 -17.03 -0.45
N VAL A 393 -15.33 -17.47 0.15
CA VAL A 393 -15.39 -17.89 1.55
C VAL A 393 -15.41 -19.42 1.63
N GLN A 394 -14.41 -19.99 2.29
CA GLN A 394 -14.33 -21.42 2.58
C GLN A 394 -15.23 -21.77 3.78
N ASP A 395 -16.39 -22.37 3.53
CA ASP A 395 -17.37 -22.71 4.56
C ASP A 395 -16.82 -23.59 5.69
N LYS A 396 -15.95 -24.56 5.37
CA LYS A 396 -15.32 -25.45 6.36
C LYS A 396 -14.34 -24.73 7.29
N MET A 397 -13.80 -23.59 6.87
CA MET A 397 -12.95 -22.73 7.70
C MET A 397 -13.77 -21.65 8.40
N CYS A 398 -14.91 -21.25 7.83
CA CYS A 398 -15.74 -20.18 8.36
C CYS A 398 -16.34 -20.53 9.72
N MET A 399 -16.05 -19.68 10.71
CA MET A 399 -16.62 -19.75 12.06
C MET A 399 -17.89 -18.92 12.22
N LYS A 400 -18.51 -18.46 11.12
CA LYS A 400 -19.78 -17.70 11.08
C LYS A 400 -19.83 -16.50 12.04
N CYS A 401 -18.69 -15.84 12.24
CA CYS A 401 -18.54 -14.74 13.20
C CYS A 401 -19.04 -13.38 12.72
N LYS A 402 -19.42 -13.27 11.43
CA LYS A 402 -19.97 -12.06 10.78
C LYS A 402 -19.08 -10.80 10.89
N LEU A 403 -17.78 -10.95 11.14
CA LEU A 403 -16.85 -9.82 11.11
C LEU A 403 -16.67 -9.27 9.69
N CYS A 404 -16.61 -10.16 8.69
CA CYS A 404 -16.48 -9.79 7.29
C CYS A 404 -17.67 -8.98 6.77
N THR A 405 -18.89 -9.28 7.22
CA THR A 405 -20.08 -8.52 6.84
C THR A 405 -20.04 -7.11 7.43
N LYS A 406 -19.63 -6.98 8.71
CA LYS A 406 -19.55 -5.70 9.42
C LYS A 406 -18.45 -4.75 8.91
N ILE A 407 -17.34 -5.31 8.39
CA ILE A 407 -16.19 -4.51 7.94
C ILE A 407 -16.23 -4.20 6.44
N CYS A 408 -17.18 -4.78 5.70
CA CYS A 408 -17.26 -4.59 4.26
C CYS A 408 -17.76 -3.17 3.96
N PRO A 409 -16.98 -2.32 3.27
CA PRO A 409 -17.43 -0.96 2.95
C PRO A 409 -18.54 -0.91 1.89
N GLU A 410 -18.67 -1.95 1.08
CA GLU A 410 -19.62 -2.03 -0.05
C GLU A 410 -20.85 -2.89 0.24
N ASP A 411 -21.01 -3.38 1.47
CA ASP A 411 -22.06 -4.34 1.86
C ASP A 411 -22.14 -5.56 0.91
N ALA A 412 -21.00 -5.95 0.33
CA ALA A 412 -20.88 -7.04 -0.63
C ALA A 412 -20.92 -8.42 0.01
N ILE A 413 -20.90 -8.54 1.34
CA ILE A 413 -20.81 -9.83 2.04
C ILE A 413 -22.07 -10.05 2.86
N ASN A 414 -22.80 -11.11 2.53
CA ASN A 414 -24.12 -11.41 3.09
C ASN A 414 -24.20 -12.84 3.61
N GLU A 415 -25.24 -13.13 4.39
CA GLU A 415 -25.55 -14.48 4.86
C GLU A 415 -26.72 -15.03 4.04
N ASN A 416 -26.58 -16.24 3.49
CA ASN A 416 -27.64 -16.89 2.73
C ASN A 416 -28.65 -17.63 3.65
N SER A 417 -29.67 -18.26 3.06
CA SER A 417 -30.71 -19.00 3.80
C SER A 417 -30.19 -20.19 4.62
N GLU A 418 -29.01 -20.71 4.30
CA GLU A 418 -28.35 -21.82 5.00
C GLU A 418 -27.38 -21.31 6.10
N GLY A 419 -27.31 -20.00 6.28
CA GLY A 419 -26.40 -19.35 7.23
C GLY A 419 -24.94 -19.35 6.78
N ASN A 420 -24.67 -19.56 5.48
CA ASN A 420 -23.31 -19.47 4.92
C ASN A 420 -23.04 -18.05 4.45
N ILE A 421 -21.78 -17.64 4.54
CA ILE A 421 -21.35 -16.30 4.16
C ILE A 421 -21.01 -16.29 2.68
N VAL A 422 -21.71 -15.48 1.91
CA VAL A 422 -21.56 -15.35 0.45
C VAL A 422 -21.10 -13.94 0.08
N VAL A 423 -20.38 -13.84 -1.03
CA VAL A 423 -19.92 -12.57 -1.59
C VAL A 423 -20.74 -12.25 -2.84
N ASP A 424 -21.20 -11.01 -2.93
CA ASP A 424 -21.81 -10.42 -4.11
C ASP A 424 -20.71 -9.73 -4.92
N ASP A 425 -20.22 -10.43 -5.95
CA ASP A 425 -19.14 -9.95 -6.81
C ASP A 425 -19.51 -8.68 -7.57
N SER A 426 -20.81 -8.37 -7.74
CA SER A 426 -21.24 -7.12 -8.38
C SER A 426 -20.98 -5.88 -7.53
N LYS A 427 -20.79 -6.06 -6.21
CA LYS A 427 -20.49 -5.00 -5.25
C LYS A 427 -19.06 -5.07 -4.73
N CYS A 428 -18.38 -6.20 -4.91
CA CYS A 428 -17.06 -6.40 -4.32
C CYS A 428 -15.99 -5.60 -5.08
N ILE A 429 -15.34 -4.67 -4.40
CA ILE A 429 -14.17 -3.94 -4.94
C ILE A 429 -12.83 -4.64 -4.66
N TYR A 430 -12.86 -5.88 -4.17
CA TYR A 430 -11.67 -6.69 -3.85
C TYR A 430 -10.63 -6.02 -2.93
N CYS A 431 -11.06 -5.08 -2.07
CA CYS A 431 -10.15 -4.31 -1.21
C CYS A 431 -9.41 -5.18 -0.17
N GLY A 432 -10.02 -6.30 0.25
CA GLY A 432 -9.43 -7.26 1.19
C GLY A 432 -9.62 -6.99 2.67
N ALA A 433 -10.41 -5.97 3.06
CA ALA A 433 -10.75 -5.71 4.46
C ALA A 433 -11.35 -6.94 5.16
N CYS A 434 -12.23 -7.68 4.48
CA CYS A 434 -12.82 -8.91 4.99
C CYS A 434 -11.78 -10.01 5.24
N SER A 435 -10.88 -10.25 4.29
CA SER A 435 -9.80 -11.22 4.41
C SER A 435 -8.90 -10.88 5.59
N ASN A 436 -8.57 -9.60 5.74
CA ASN A 436 -7.74 -9.13 6.83
C ASN A 436 -8.44 -9.16 8.20
N ALA A 437 -9.76 -8.97 8.26
CA ALA A 437 -10.51 -9.13 9.50
C ALA A 437 -10.72 -10.60 9.89
N CYS A 438 -10.65 -11.55 8.96
CA CYS A 438 -11.04 -12.93 9.19
C CYS A 438 -10.05 -13.68 10.12
N PRO A 439 -10.43 -13.99 11.38
CA PRO A 439 -9.56 -14.73 12.30
C PRO A 439 -9.33 -16.17 11.86
N ALA A 440 -10.27 -16.73 11.08
CA ALA A 440 -10.21 -18.09 10.60
C ALA A 440 -9.44 -18.26 9.29
N LYS A 441 -8.98 -17.17 8.66
CA LYS A 441 -8.37 -17.22 7.32
C LYS A 441 -9.23 -17.98 6.31
N ALA A 442 -10.56 -17.85 6.45
CA ALA A 442 -11.52 -18.55 5.61
C ALA A 442 -11.77 -17.84 4.26
N ILE A 443 -11.21 -16.65 4.05
CA ILE A 443 -11.45 -15.85 2.85
C ILE A 443 -10.23 -15.96 1.95
N ILE A 444 -10.42 -16.51 0.75
CA ILE A 444 -9.48 -16.45 -0.34
C ILE A 444 -9.73 -15.15 -1.09
N LEU A 445 -8.67 -14.41 -1.36
CA LEU A 445 -8.70 -13.14 -2.06
C LEU A 445 -7.54 -13.09 -3.05
N GLU A 446 -7.85 -12.77 -4.30
CA GLU A 446 -6.89 -12.38 -5.32
C GLU A 446 -7.35 -11.06 -5.95
N ARG A 447 -6.42 -10.25 -6.41
CA ARG A 447 -6.71 -8.97 -7.07
C ARG A 447 -5.57 -8.55 -7.98
N GLU A 448 -5.94 -7.81 -9.01
CA GLU A 448 -5.03 -7.16 -9.93
C GLU A 448 -5.17 -5.64 -9.84
N PHE A 449 -4.06 -4.94 -10.05
CA PHE A 449 -4.03 -3.47 -10.00
C PHE A 449 -3.76 -2.91 -11.39
N GLU A 450 -4.41 -1.79 -11.69
CA GLU A 450 -4.14 -0.98 -12.88
C GLU A 450 -3.78 0.46 -12.48
N VAL A 451 -3.29 1.23 -13.45
CA VAL A 451 -3.09 2.67 -13.26
C VAL A 451 -4.47 3.33 -13.29
N SER A 452 -4.77 4.15 -12.29
CA SER A 452 -6.02 4.92 -12.28
C SER A 452 -5.88 6.07 -13.28
N GLU A 453 -6.90 6.23 -14.13
CA GLU A 453 -7.06 7.39 -15.02
C GLU A 453 -7.05 8.72 -14.25
#